data_AF-A0A437J7H7-F1
#
_entry.id   AF-A0A437J7H7-F1
#
_cell.length_a   1.000
_cell.length_b   1.000
_cell.length_c   1.000
_cell.angle_alpha   90.00
_cell.angle_beta   90.00
_cell.angle_gamma   90.00
#
_symmetry.space_group_name_H-M   'P 1'
#
loop_
_entity.id
_entity.type
_entity.pdbx_description
1 polymer ?
#
loop_
_entity_poly.entity_id
_entity_poly.type
_entity_poly.pdbx_seq_one_letter_code
_entity_poly.pdbx_strand_id
1 'polypeptide(L)'
;MPDPTGFSVLDLAPFRGGRGALRLGLRPLPEAKWRDQGTVLPSRVAAKVPIFDTVPESLIVLPQAAPAVAELSRLVGTDTPDLRAAAMATYEDLLILLPRDGVHVLVAGALAFPTDWHLDRKIGHPLAAIHAPIPTYAEKLSPAVDHVFATLTPERMLLRTNWNVLETDDLRYLPDRPAIDRFDNVTNDNAGDTLYVRVERQTLRRLPRSGAAVFTIGVYIEPLRALTPALVQDLSQAVHSVPQEEAIRRGTPGYRDALAAYADACAVPTEN
;
A
#
# COMPACT_ATOMS: atom_id res chain seq x y z
N MET A 1 5.30 20.29 -14.62
CA MET A 1 3.91 19.83 -14.88
C MET A 1 3.71 18.55 -14.09
N PRO A 2 2.57 18.32 -13.43
CA PRO A 2 2.30 17.01 -12.84
C PRO A 2 2.41 15.94 -13.93
N ASP A 3 3.13 14.86 -13.64
CA ASP A 3 3.29 13.73 -14.54
C ASP A 3 1.90 13.14 -14.83
N PRO A 4 1.39 13.17 -16.08
CA PRO A 4 -0.04 13.08 -16.32
C PRO A 4 -0.71 11.79 -15.83
N THR A 5 0.04 10.74 -15.45
CA THR A 5 -0.48 9.59 -14.70
C THR A 5 0.51 8.98 -13.68
N GLY A 6 1.55 9.74 -13.30
CA GLY A 6 2.43 9.36 -12.19
C GLY A 6 1.86 9.76 -10.83
N PHE A 7 2.23 9.05 -9.76
CA PHE A 7 1.86 9.44 -8.39
C PHE A 7 3.07 9.62 -7.47
N SER A 8 2.87 10.41 -6.41
CA SER A 8 3.83 10.69 -5.35
C SER A 8 3.17 10.66 -3.96
N VAL A 9 3.99 10.68 -2.90
CA VAL A 9 3.48 10.85 -1.52
C VAL A 9 2.71 12.17 -1.39
N LEU A 10 3.21 13.25 -1.99
CA LEU A 10 2.58 14.58 -1.92
C LEU A 10 1.17 14.58 -2.51
N ASP A 11 0.95 13.86 -3.61
CA ASP A 11 -0.36 13.76 -4.27
C ASP A 11 -1.37 12.91 -3.49
N LEU A 12 -0.87 11.89 -2.78
CA LEU A 12 -1.70 10.83 -2.19
C LEU A 12 -1.96 10.98 -0.69
N ALA A 13 -1.13 11.76 0.02
CA ALA A 13 -1.04 11.82 1.47
C ALA A 13 -2.40 11.69 2.21
N PRO A 14 -2.75 10.50 2.75
CA PRO A 14 -4.04 10.26 3.41
C PRO A 14 -4.20 10.97 4.75
N PHE A 15 -3.08 11.42 5.32
CA PHE A 15 -2.96 12.03 6.63
C PHE A 15 -3.18 13.56 6.62
N ARG A 16 -3.45 14.15 5.45
CA ARG A 16 -3.78 15.59 5.32
C ARG A 16 -4.87 16.02 6.31
N GLY A 17 -4.67 17.16 6.95
CA GLY A 17 -5.50 17.69 8.03
C GLY A 17 -5.43 16.87 9.33
N GLY A 18 -4.28 16.26 9.63
CA GLY A 18 -4.04 15.52 10.88
C GLY A 18 -4.82 14.21 11.03
N ARG A 19 -5.27 13.59 9.93
CA ARG A 19 -6.19 12.43 9.98
C ARG A 19 -5.46 11.10 9.80
N GLY A 20 -5.03 10.48 10.89
CA GLY A 20 -4.34 9.19 10.89
C GLY A 20 -5.21 7.95 11.16
N ALA A 21 -6.43 8.14 11.67
CA ALA A 21 -7.30 7.02 12.07
C ALA A 21 -7.56 6.00 10.95
N LEU A 22 -7.60 4.72 11.36
CA LEU A 22 -7.89 3.59 10.49
C LEU A 22 -9.32 3.71 9.92
N ARG A 23 -9.43 4.05 8.65
CA ARG A 23 -10.70 4.13 7.91
C ARG A 23 -10.58 3.39 6.59
N LEU A 24 -11.69 2.82 6.13
CA LEU A 24 -11.73 2.15 4.83
C LEU A 24 -11.41 3.12 3.69
N GLY A 25 -11.94 4.36 3.78
CA GLY A 25 -11.48 5.49 2.97
C GLY A 25 -11.63 5.32 1.46
N LEU A 26 -12.55 4.45 1.02
CA LEU A 26 -12.75 4.15 -0.40
C LEU A 26 -13.43 5.32 -1.11
N ARG A 27 -12.91 5.64 -2.29
CA ARG A 27 -13.48 6.59 -3.24
C ARG A 27 -13.58 5.96 -4.63
N PRO A 28 -14.53 6.38 -5.46
CA PRO A 28 -14.59 5.97 -6.86
C PRO A 28 -13.27 6.29 -7.59
N LEU A 29 -12.87 5.40 -8.48
CA LEU A 29 -11.65 5.52 -9.29
C LEU A 29 -12.01 5.50 -10.78
N PRO A 30 -11.71 6.55 -11.55
CA PRO A 30 -11.79 6.49 -13.00
C PRO A 30 -10.79 5.46 -13.57
N GLU A 31 -11.22 4.65 -14.54
CA GLU A 31 -10.38 3.59 -15.13
C GLU A 31 -9.07 4.11 -15.71
N ALA A 32 -9.08 5.29 -16.34
CA ALA A 32 -7.87 5.95 -16.86
C ALA A 32 -6.81 6.26 -15.79
N LYS A 33 -7.19 6.24 -14.50
CA LYS A 33 -6.27 6.44 -13.37
C LYS A 33 -5.97 5.14 -12.64
N TRP A 34 -6.31 3.98 -13.19
CA TRP A 34 -6.16 2.71 -12.47
C TRP A 34 -4.70 2.45 -12.05
N ARG A 35 -3.78 2.63 -13.00
CA ARG A 35 -2.36 2.31 -12.86
C ARG A 35 -1.52 3.57 -12.95
N ASP A 36 -0.35 3.54 -12.34
CA ASP A 36 0.71 4.52 -12.61
C ASP A 36 1.19 4.33 -14.05
N GLN A 37 1.11 5.40 -14.84
CA GLN A 37 1.68 5.46 -16.19
C GLN A 37 2.63 6.66 -16.34
N GLY A 38 3.19 7.09 -15.21
CA GLY A 38 4.16 8.16 -15.17
C GLY A 38 5.45 7.79 -15.88
N THR A 39 6.23 8.81 -16.20
CA THR A 39 7.50 8.71 -16.93
C THR A 39 8.55 7.84 -16.23
N VAL A 40 8.48 7.70 -14.90
CA VAL A 40 9.38 6.86 -14.09
C VAL A 40 8.93 5.40 -13.96
N LEU A 41 7.79 5.02 -14.55
CA LEU A 41 7.24 3.67 -14.53
C LEU A 41 8.28 2.59 -14.90
N PRO A 42 9.08 2.72 -15.99
CA PRO A 42 10.04 1.68 -16.37
C PRO A 42 11.05 1.35 -15.27
N SER A 43 11.59 2.37 -14.59
CA SER A 43 12.56 2.18 -13.50
C SER A 43 11.92 1.49 -12.29
N ARG A 44 10.69 1.88 -11.96
CA ARG A 44 9.95 1.29 -10.85
C ARG A 44 9.56 -0.17 -11.11
N VAL A 45 9.20 -0.50 -12.34
CA VAL A 45 8.96 -1.88 -12.79
C VAL A 45 10.24 -2.69 -12.74
N ALA A 46 11.36 -2.14 -13.21
CA ALA A 46 12.66 -2.82 -13.21
C ALA A 46 13.11 -3.23 -11.80
N ALA A 47 12.76 -2.45 -10.77
CA ALA A 47 13.05 -2.78 -9.37
C ALA A 47 12.38 -4.10 -8.89
N LYS A 48 11.37 -4.61 -9.59
CA LYS A 48 10.71 -5.89 -9.27
C LYS A 48 11.45 -7.11 -9.80
N VAL A 49 12.25 -6.95 -10.86
CA VAL A 49 12.97 -8.04 -11.53
C VAL A 49 13.79 -8.89 -10.55
N PRO A 50 14.74 -8.32 -9.78
CA PRO A 50 15.56 -9.12 -8.86
C PRO A 50 14.72 -9.82 -7.79
N ILE A 51 13.59 -9.24 -7.37
CA ILE A 51 12.71 -9.82 -6.36
C ILE A 51 12.02 -11.06 -6.91
N PHE A 52 11.41 -10.97 -8.10
CA PHE A 52 10.75 -12.12 -8.73
C PHE A 52 11.74 -13.17 -9.24
N ASP A 53 13.01 -12.83 -9.45
CA ASP A 53 14.07 -13.80 -9.77
C ASP A 53 14.56 -14.59 -8.56
N THR A 54 14.60 -13.96 -7.38
CA THR A 54 15.29 -14.53 -6.20
C THR A 54 14.35 -14.94 -5.07
N VAL A 55 13.10 -14.46 -5.07
CA VAL A 55 12.12 -14.69 -4.00
C VAL A 55 10.84 -15.31 -4.58
N PRO A 56 10.80 -16.63 -4.83
CA PRO A 56 9.64 -17.28 -5.43
C PRO A 56 8.35 -17.10 -4.60
N GLU A 57 8.46 -16.95 -3.28
CA GLU A 57 7.32 -16.69 -2.38
C GLU A 57 6.63 -15.34 -2.65
N SER A 58 7.26 -14.44 -3.41
CA SER A 58 6.68 -13.17 -3.83
C SER A 58 5.78 -13.29 -5.07
N LEU A 59 5.76 -14.44 -5.75
CA LEU A 59 4.95 -14.69 -6.94
C LEU A 59 4.29 -16.08 -6.85
N ILE A 60 3.02 -16.11 -6.47
CA ILE A 60 2.28 -17.38 -6.29
C ILE A 60 0.99 -17.33 -7.08
N VAL A 61 0.71 -18.39 -7.84
CA VAL A 61 -0.54 -18.56 -8.61
C VAL A 61 -1.13 -19.93 -8.31
N LEU A 62 -2.29 -19.96 -7.66
CA LEU A 62 -3.03 -21.21 -7.47
C LEU A 62 -3.76 -21.61 -8.77
N PRO A 63 -3.95 -22.92 -9.06
CA PRO A 63 -4.52 -23.37 -10.34
C PRO A 63 -5.85 -22.71 -10.73
N GLN A 64 -6.74 -22.49 -9.75
CA GLN A 64 -8.04 -21.85 -9.96
C GLN A 64 -7.95 -20.38 -10.40
N ALA A 65 -6.80 -19.72 -10.23
CA ALA A 65 -6.62 -18.34 -10.66
C ALA A 65 -6.34 -18.19 -12.17
N ALA A 66 -6.08 -19.28 -12.90
CA ALA A 66 -5.66 -19.22 -14.30
C ALA A 66 -6.59 -18.39 -15.22
N PRO A 67 -7.94 -18.49 -15.14
CA PRO A 67 -8.83 -17.65 -15.96
C PRO A 67 -8.70 -16.15 -15.64
N ALA A 68 -8.55 -15.81 -14.37
CA ALA A 68 -8.39 -14.43 -13.91
C ALA A 68 -7.02 -13.87 -14.31
N VAL A 69 -5.95 -14.66 -14.21
CA VAL A 69 -4.61 -14.30 -14.69
C VAL A 69 -4.64 -14.03 -16.19
N ALA A 70 -5.27 -14.90 -16.99
CA ALA A 70 -5.36 -14.73 -18.44
C ALA A 70 -6.16 -13.49 -18.86
N GLU A 71 -7.21 -13.14 -18.10
CA GLU A 71 -7.96 -11.90 -18.32
C GLU A 71 -7.17 -10.66 -17.91
N LEU A 72 -6.55 -10.67 -16.73
CA LEU A 72 -5.72 -9.58 -16.25
C LEU A 72 -4.54 -9.32 -17.19
N SER A 73 -3.87 -10.37 -17.67
CA SER A 73 -2.75 -10.28 -18.60
C SER A 73 -3.12 -9.51 -19.87
N ARG A 74 -4.25 -9.85 -20.50
CA ARG A 74 -4.76 -9.12 -21.68
C ARG A 74 -5.12 -7.67 -21.36
N LEU A 75 -5.73 -7.45 -20.20
CA LEU A 75 -6.17 -6.14 -19.76
C LEU A 75 -5.00 -5.17 -19.49
N VAL A 76 -3.86 -5.67 -19.02
CA VAL A 76 -2.65 -4.86 -18.84
C VAL A 76 -1.78 -4.80 -20.10
N GLY A 77 -2.17 -5.48 -21.18
CA GLY A 77 -1.54 -5.41 -22.50
C GLY A 77 -0.42 -6.44 -22.74
N THR A 78 -0.50 -7.60 -22.09
CA THR A 78 0.48 -8.69 -22.27
C THR A 78 -0.09 -9.84 -23.09
N ASP A 79 0.74 -10.45 -23.94
CA ASP A 79 0.34 -11.50 -24.88
C ASP A 79 0.28 -12.90 -24.24
N THR A 80 0.95 -13.08 -23.10
CA THR A 80 1.03 -14.37 -22.40
C THR A 80 0.16 -14.33 -21.14
N PRO A 81 -0.67 -15.36 -20.87
CA PRO A 81 -1.48 -15.45 -19.66
C PRO A 81 -0.61 -15.83 -18.44
N ASP A 82 0.26 -14.92 -18.03
CA ASP A 82 1.24 -15.10 -16.97
C ASP A 82 1.21 -13.93 -15.98
N LEU A 83 1.10 -14.24 -14.69
CA LEU A 83 1.00 -13.20 -13.66
C LEU A 83 2.29 -12.41 -13.54
N ARG A 84 3.45 -13.03 -13.80
CA ARG A 84 4.73 -12.31 -13.78
C ARG A 84 4.78 -11.29 -14.92
N ALA A 85 4.47 -11.69 -16.14
CA ALA A 85 4.37 -10.78 -17.28
C ALA A 85 3.40 -9.62 -16.99
N ALA A 86 2.21 -9.92 -16.44
CA ALA A 86 1.24 -8.89 -16.06
C ALA A 86 1.80 -7.93 -14.99
N ALA A 87 2.49 -8.46 -13.97
CA ALA A 87 3.16 -7.65 -12.95
C ALA A 87 4.31 -6.83 -13.53
N MET A 88 5.00 -7.30 -14.56
CA MET A 88 6.04 -6.52 -15.25
C MET A 88 5.47 -5.47 -16.21
N ALA A 89 4.18 -5.52 -16.53
CA ALA A 89 3.48 -4.49 -17.32
C ALA A 89 2.87 -3.37 -16.45
N THR A 90 2.95 -3.47 -15.12
CA THR A 90 2.39 -2.50 -14.17
C THR A 90 3.41 -2.15 -13.09
N TYR A 91 3.36 -0.95 -12.52
CA TYR A 91 4.19 -0.67 -11.33
C TYR A 91 3.70 -1.47 -10.13
N GLU A 92 2.39 -1.46 -9.92
CA GLU A 92 1.75 -1.97 -8.73
C GLU A 92 2.00 -3.47 -8.54
N ASP A 93 2.05 -3.88 -7.27
CA ASP A 93 1.86 -5.28 -6.89
C ASP A 93 0.42 -5.70 -7.21
N LEU A 94 0.24 -6.95 -7.64
CA LEU A 94 -1.02 -7.48 -8.15
C LEU A 94 -1.49 -8.64 -7.29
N LEU A 95 -2.65 -8.52 -6.66
CA LEU A 95 -3.32 -9.60 -5.93
C LEU A 95 -4.65 -9.94 -6.60
N ILE A 96 -4.96 -11.23 -6.72
CA ILE A 96 -6.21 -11.73 -7.31
C ILE A 96 -6.99 -12.50 -6.24
N LEU A 97 -8.23 -12.07 -6.02
CA LEU A 97 -9.16 -12.74 -5.13
C LEU A 97 -10.34 -13.32 -5.92
N LEU A 98 -10.72 -14.55 -5.58
CA LEU A 98 -11.89 -15.20 -6.14
C LEU A 98 -12.99 -15.36 -5.07
N PRO A 99 -14.27 -15.20 -5.45
CA PRO A 99 -15.37 -15.55 -4.58
C PRO A 99 -15.41 -17.08 -4.40
N ARG A 100 -15.56 -17.52 -3.14
CA ARG A 100 -15.74 -18.92 -2.75
C ARG A 100 -16.63 -18.95 -1.51
N ASP A 101 -17.74 -19.68 -1.57
CA ASP A 101 -18.65 -19.89 -0.43
C ASP A 101 -19.08 -18.57 0.26
N GLY A 102 -19.30 -17.51 -0.53
CA GLY A 102 -19.72 -16.19 -0.02
C GLY A 102 -18.60 -15.29 0.49
N VAL A 103 -17.35 -15.75 0.54
CA VAL A 103 -16.17 -14.96 0.92
C VAL A 103 -15.18 -14.81 -0.24
N HIS A 104 -14.23 -13.88 -0.13
CA HIS A 104 -13.17 -13.70 -1.12
C HIS A 104 -11.84 -14.26 -0.62
N VAL A 105 -11.25 -15.16 -1.41
CA VAL A 105 -10.01 -15.87 -1.11
C VAL A 105 -8.89 -15.35 -2.01
N LEU A 106 -7.73 -15.06 -1.44
CA LEU A 106 -6.54 -14.68 -2.20
C LEU A 106 -5.99 -15.92 -2.93
N VAL A 107 -6.02 -15.92 -4.26
CA VAL A 107 -5.65 -17.09 -5.08
C VAL A 107 -4.45 -16.87 -5.98
N ALA A 108 -4.05 -15.62 -6.19
CA ALA A 108 -2.79 -15.30 -6.86
C ALA A 108 -2.22 -13.99 -6.34
N GLY A 109 -0.90 -13.85 -6.39
CA GLY A 109 -0.22 -12.63 -6.01
C GLY A 109 1.14 -12.48 -6.69
N ALA A 110 1.46 -11.26 -7.10
CA ALA A 110 2.80 -10.79 -7.41
C ALA A 110 3.07 -9.60 -6.46
N LEU A 111 3.83 -9.85 -5.40
CA LEU A 111 4.03 -8.97 -4.25
C LEU A 111 5.51 -8.65 -4.04
N ALA A 112 6.03 -7.70 -4.82
CA ALA A 112 7.41 -7.28 -4.74
C ALA A 112 7.67 -6.38 -3.52
N PHE A 113 6.76 -5.47 -3.22
CA PHE A 113 6.93 -4.36 -2.28
C PHE A 113 5.95 -4.42 -1.10
N PRO A 114 5.94 -5.51 -0.30
CA PRO A 114 5.09 -5.61 0.88
C PRO A 114 5.50 -4.60 1.96
N THR A 115 4.59 -4.43 2.92
CA THR A 115 4.81 -3.66 4.14
C THR A 115 4.55 -4.55 5.35
N ASP A 116 5.58 -5.27 5.78
CA ASP A 116 5.57 -6.16 6.95
C ASP A 116 4.56 -7.33 6.84
N TRP A 117 4.50 -7.98 5.68
CA TRP A 117 3.75 -9.22 5.47
C TRP A 117 4.24 -10.04 4.27
N HIS A 118 4.06 -11.36 4.33
CA HIS A 118 4.48 -12.29 3.28
C HIS A 118 3.28 -12.91 2.54
N LEU A 119 3.42 -13.09 1.21
CA LEU A 119 2.35 -13.60 0.34
C LEU A 119 2.05 -15.08 0.59
N ASP A 120 3.08 -15.91 0.70
CA ASP A 120 3.00 -17.35 1.03
C ASP A 120 2.20 -17.65 2.30
N ARG A 121 2.26 -16.76 3.29
CA ARG A 121 1.49 -16.87 4.54
C ARG A 121 0.01 -16.49 4.40
N LYS A 122 -0.39 -15.89 3.28
CA LYS A 122 -1.73 -15.33 3.06
C LYS A 122 -2.45 -15.94 1.87
N ILE A 123 -1.73 -16.52 0.92
CA ILE A 123 -2.29 -17.20 -0.26
C ILE A 123 -3.19 -18.37 0.19
N GLY A 124 -4.32 -18.55 -0.47
CA GLY A 124 -5.32 -19.57 -0.15
C GLY A 124 -6.26 -19.24 1.00
N HIS A 125 -6.07 -18.11 1.69
CA HIS A 125 -6.91 -17.71 2.82
C HIS A 125 -7.97 -16.64 2.45
N PRO A 126 -9.10 -16.60 3.18
CA PRO A 126 -10.10 -15.54 3.01
C PRO A 126 -9.61 -14.20 3.58
N LEU A 127 -10.19 -13.10 3.09
CA LEU A 127 -9.85 -11.73 3.53
C LEU A 127 -9.79 -11.56 5.05
N ALA A 128 -10.77 -12.07 5.79
CA ALA A 128 -10.80 -11.96 7.25
C ALA A 128 -9.57 -12.61 7.91
N ALA A 129 -9.17 -13.80 7.45
CA ALA A 129 -8.01 -14.51 7.98
C ALA A 129 -6.69 -13.78 7.63
N ILE A 130 -6.60 -13.23 6.41
CA ILE A 130 -5.44 -12.46 5.95
C ILE A 130 -5.22 -11.20 6.80
N HIS A 131 -6.29 -10.62 7.34
CA HIS A 131 -6.26 -9.40 8.15
C HIS A 131 -6.32 -9.65 9.67
N ALA A 132 -6.32 -10.91 10.12
CA ALA A 132 -6.35 -11.24 11.55
C ALA A 132 -5.28 -10.51 12.40
N PRO A 133 -4.05 -10.24 11.90
CA PRO A 133 -3.05 -9.49 12.68
C PRO A 133 -3.35 -7.99 12.87
N ILE A 134 -4.37 -7.44 12.20
CA ILE A 134 -4.67 -6.00 12.27
C ILE A 134 -5.65 -5.75 13.43
N PRO A 135 -5.25 -4.98 14.45
CA PRO A 135 -6.10 -4.66 15.60
C PRO A 135 -7.47 -4.12 15.19
N THR A 136 -8.53 -4.66 15.80
CA THR A 136 -9.93 -4.27 15.57
C THR A 136 -10.47 -4.46 14.15
N TYR A 137 -9.72 -5.08 13.22
CA TYR A 137 -10.17 -5.25 11.83
C TYR A 137 -11.47 -6.05 11.74
N ALA A 138 -11.53 -7.20 12.41
CA ALA A 138 -12.67 -8.11 12.35
C ALA A 138 -13.98 -7.41 12.76
N GLU A 139 -13.91 -6.58 13.81
CA GLU A 139 -15.05 -5.89 14.38
C GLU A 139 -15.42 -4.62 13.61
N LYS A 140 -14.43 -3.81 13.20
CA LYS A 140 -14.67 -2.46 12.67
C LYS A 140 -14.64 -2.36 11.15
N LEU A 141 -13.93 -3.25 10.47
CA LEU A 141 -13.69 -3.14 9.02
C LEU A 141 -14.22 -4.33 8.22
N SER A 142 -14.20 -5.55 8.76
CA SER A 142 -14.62 -6.75 8.01
C SER A 142 -16.01 -6.59 7.38
N PRO A 143 -17.07 -6.16 8.10
CA PRO A 143 -18.41 -6.05 7.50
C PRO A 143 -18.46 -5.05 6.32
N ALA A 144 -17.74 -3.94 6.45
CA ALA A 144 -17.68 -2.93 5.39
C ALA A 144 -16.86 -3.42 4.18
N VAL A 145 -15.78 -4.17 4.42
CA VAL A 145 -14.98 -4.81 3.37
C VAL A 145 -15.82 -5.87 2.65
N ASP A 146 -16.50 -6.75 3.36
CA ASP A 146 -17.36 -7.78 2.78
C ASP A 146 -18.46 -7.15 1.91
N HIS A 147 -19.10 -6.07 2.39
CA HIS A 147 -20.07 -5.32 1.61
C HIS A 147 -19.48 -4.70 0.34
N VAL A 148 -18.26 -4.17 0.40
CA VAL A 148 -17.57 -3.63 -0.79
C VAL A 148 -17.35 -4.71 -1.82
N PHE A 149 -16.85 -5.88 -1.43
CA PHE A 149 -16.62 -6.99 -2.36
C PHE A 149 -17.95 -7.54 -2.92
N ALA A 150 -19.01 -7.60 -2.12
CA ALA A 150 -20.34 -8.03 -2.57
C ALA A 150 -20.97 -7.05 -3.59
N THR A 151 -20.68 -5.75 -3.48
CA THR A 151 -21.26 -4.69 -4.34
C THR A 151 -20.32 -4.19 -5.44
N LEU A 152 -19.14 -4.81 -5.59
CA LEU A 152 -18.18 -4.44 -6.63
C LEU A 152 -18.65 -4.98 -7.99
N THR A 153 -18.85 -4.07 -8.94
CA THR A 153 -19.17 -4.40 -10.34
C THR A 153 -17.98 -4.05 -11.25
N PRO A 154 -17.90 -4.60 -12.47
CA PRO A 154 -16.81 -4.28 -13.40
C PRO A 154 -16.71 -2.78 -13.73
N GLU A 155 -17.82 -2.04 -13.72
CA GLU A 155 -17.90 -0.61 -14.03
C GLU A 155 -17.45 0.28 -12.85
N ARG A 156 -17.43 -0.29 -11.64
CA ARG A 156 -17.11 0.44 -10.41
C ARG A 156 -15.74 0.03 -9.91
N MET A 157 -14.76 0.91 -10.09
CA MET A 157 -13.44 0.78 -9.49
C MET A 157 -13.33 1.66 -8.25
N LEU A 158 -12.57 1.19 -7.26
CA LEU A 158 -12.38 1.87 -5.99
C LEU A 158 -10.90 2.10 -5.71
N LEU A 159 -10.62 3.20 -5.01
CA LEU A 159 -9.29 3.59 -4.56
C LEU A 159 -9.35 3.91 -3.06
N ARG A 160 -8.34 3.46 -2.32
CA ARG A 160 -8.01 3.99 -0.99
C ARG A 160 -6.50 4.20 -0.90
N THR A 161 -6.08 4.91 0.13
CA THR A 161 -4.66 5.03 0.47
C THR A 161 -4.43 4.53 1.88
N ASN A 162 -3.29 3.86 2.05
CA ASN A 162 -2.73 3.51 3.35
C ASN A 162 -1.36 4.18 3.46
N TRP A 163 -0.82 4.35 4.66
CA TRP A 163 0.45 5.04 4.87
C TRP A 163 1.20 4.45 6.04
N ASN A 164 2.50 4.64 6.13
CA ASN A 164 3.38 4.32 7.26
C ASN A 164 4.53 5.33 7.33
N VAL A 165 5.16 5.43 8.49
CA VAL A 165 6.49 6.05 8.63
C VAL A 165 7.48 4.92 8.88
N LEU A 166 8.58 4.90 8.14
CA LEU A 166 9.62 3.88 8.18
C LEU A 166 10.99 4.53 8.44
N GLU A 167 11.93 3.72 8.90
CA GLU A 167 13.34 4.03 9.16
C GLU A 167 14.25 3.87 7.91
N THR A 168 13.66 3.55 6.75
CA THR A 168 14.34 3.18 5.50
C THR A 168 13.49 3.57 4.28
N ASP A 169 14.13 3.78 3.12
CA ASP A 169 13.47 3.91 1.81
C ASP A 169 13.25 2.58 1.08
N ASP A 170 13.51 1.45 1.72
CA ASP A 170 13.32 0.14 1.10
C ASP A 170 11.88 -0.07 0.61
N LEU A 171 11.74 -0.33 -0.69
CA LEU A 171 10.45 -0.64 -1.30
C LEU A 171 9.89 -1.98 -0.79
N ARG A 172 10.76 -2.97 -0.56
CA ARG A 172 10.41 -4.26 0.05
C ARG A 172 10.69 -4.20 1.55
N TYR A 173 9.67 -3.88 2.34
CA TYR A 173 9.81 -3.72 3.79
C TYR A 173 9.34 -4.99 4.53
N LEU A 174 10.29 -5.77 5.03
CA LEU A 174 10.07 -7.02 5.80
C LEU A 174 11.03 -7.07 7.00
N PRO A 175 10.82 -6.21 8.01
CA PRO A 175 11.72 -6.14 9.16
C PRO A 175 11.67 -7.45 9.98
N ASP A 176 12.83 -7.88 10.43
CA ASP A 176 13.03 -9.03 11.32
C ASP A 176 13.05 -8.64 12.82
N ARG A 177 13.15 -7.33 13.11
CA ARG A 177 13.14 -6.78 14.47
C ARG A 177 11.75 -6.34 14.93
N PRO A 178 11.48 -6.34 16.26
CA PRO A 178 10.26 -5.76 16.84
C PRO A 178 10.11 -4.28 16.48
N ALA A 179 8.87 -3.81 16.30
CA ALA A 179 8.59 -2.45 15.83
C ALA A 179 9.20 -1.32 16.69
N ILE A 180 9.40 -1.56 17.99
CA ILE A 180 9.97 -0.58 18.92
C ILE A 180 11.47 -0.34 18.68
N ASP A 181 12.21 -1.35 18.22
CA ASP A 181 13.68 -1.31 18.03
C ASP A 181 14.09 -0.88 16.61
N ARG A 182 13.10 -0.64 15.73
CA ARG A 182 13.38 -0.34 14.32
C ARG A 182 13.97 1.05 14.11
N PHE A 183 13.64 2.00 15.01
CA PHE A 183 13.95 3.42 14.87
C PHE A 183 15.15 3.88 15.71
N ASP A 184 16.01 2.97 16.19
CA ASP A 184 17.15 3.29 17.07
C ASP A 184 18.16 4.29 16.47
N ASN A 185 18.21 4.41 15.15
CA ASN A 185 19.06 5.36 14.41
C ASN A 185 18.41 6.75 14.23
N VAL A 186 17.15 6.92 14.65
CA VAL A 186 16.39 8.16 14.51
C VAL A 186 16.58 9.05 15.73
N THR A 187 16.90 10.30 15.47
CA THR A 187 17.13 11.36 16.46
C THR A 187 16.41 12.62 16.02
N ASN A 188 16.25 13.58 16.92
CA ASN A 188 15.64 14.87 16.59
C ASN A 188 16.41 15.61 15.48
N ASP A 189 17.74 15.45 15.42
CA ASP A 189 18.62 16.16 14.48
C ASP A 189 18.61 15.54 13.08
N ASN A 190 18.31 14.25 12.95
CA ASN A 190 18.39 13.53 11.67
C ASN A 190 17.03 13.03 11.14
N ALA A 191 15.92 13.29 11.84
CA ALA A 191 14.60 12.79 11.47
C ALA A 191 14.18 13.13 10.03
N GLY A 192 14.57 14.29 9.51
CA GLY A 192 14.33 14.68 8.12
C GLY A 192 14.95 13.74 7.09
N ASP A 193 16.06 13.09 7.46
CA ASP A 193 16.86 12.22 6.62
C ASP A 193 16.65 10.72 6.86
N THR A 194 16.27 10.34 8.08
CA THR A 194 16.12 8.93 8.47
C THR A 194 14.68 8.46 8.52
N LEU A 195 13.70 9.37 8.60
CA LEU A 195 12.29 9.01 8.51
C LEU A 195 11.79 9.14 7.08
N TYR A 196 11.11 8.09 6.63
CA TYR A 196 10.52 7.99 5.32
C TYR A 196 9.02 7.79 5.42
N VAL A 197 8.28 8.57 4.64
CA VAL A 197 6.82 8.46 4.56
C VAL A 197 6.48 7.56 3.40
N ARG A 198 5.96 6.38 3.72
CA ARG A 198 5.49 5.39 2.77
C ARG A 198 3.99 5.51 2.59
N VAL A 199 3.52 5.68 1.37
CA VAL A 199 2.10 5.68 1.00
C VAL A 199 1.83 4.54 0.02
N GLU A 200 0.80 3.76 0.34
CA GLU A 200 0.27 2.71 -0.53
C GLU A 200 -1.00 3.21 -1.22
N ARG A 201 -0.95 3.28 -2.54
CA ARG A 201 -2.11 3.51 -3.40
C ARG A 201 -2.77 2.17 -3.70
N GLN A 202 -3.89 1.91 -3.05
CA GLN A 202 -4.56 0.62 -3.11
C GLN A 202 -5.82 0.72 -3.97
N THR A 203 -5.88 -0.01 -5.08
CA THR A 203 -7.06 -0.03 -5.96
C THR A 203 -7.75 -1.38 -5.94
N LEU A 204 -9.07 -1.36 -6.16
CA LEU A 204 -9.88 -2.56 -6.26
C LEU A 204 -10.75 -2.47 -7.51
N ARG A 205 -10.70 -3.50 -8.34
CA ARG A 205 -11.57 -3.65 -9.52
C ARG A 205 -12.08 -5.08 -9.64
N ARG A 206 -13.23 -5.25 -10.28
CA ARG A 206 -13.73 -6.56 -10.68
C ARG A 206 -13.42 -6.80 -12.15
N LEU A 207 -12.98 -8.00 -12.49
CA LEU A 207 -12.79 -8.43 -13.86
C LEU A 207 -14.14 -8.89 -14.46
N PRO A 208 -14.52 -8.41 -15.65
CA PRO A 208 -15.86 -8.66 -16.21
C PRO A 208 -16.12 -10.12 -16.60
N ARG A 209 -15.11 -10.88 -17.02
CA ARG A 209 -15.30 -12.27 -17.50
C ARG A 209 -15.12 -13.30 -16.41
N SER A 210 -14.03 -13.22 -15.65
CA SER A 210 -13.72 -14.16 -14.56
C SER A 210 -14.46 -13.82 -13.27
N GLY A 211 -14.97 -12.59 -13.13
CA GLY A 211 -15.60 -12.11 -11.91
C GLY A 211 -14.64 -11.90 -10.75
N ALA A 212 -13.33 -12.13 -10.94
CA ALA A 212 -12.30 -11.99 -9.93
C ALA A 212 -12.12 -10.53 -9.49
N ALA A 213 -11.79 -10.33 -8.23
CA ALA A 213 -11.36 -9.02 -7.73
C ALA A 213 -9.84 -8.89 -7.86
N VAL A 214 -9.39 -7.84 -8.53
CA VAL A 214 -7.97 -7.48 -8.63
C VAL A 214 -7.71 -6.33 -7.66
N PHE A 215 -6.84 -6.58 -6.70
CA PHE A 215 -6.36 -5.60 -5.74
C PHE A 215 -4.93 -5.21 -6.10
N THR A 216 -4.69 -3.93 -6.37
CA THR A 216 -3.36 -3.43 -6.72
C THR A 216 -2.79 -2.58 -5.61
N ILE A 217 -1.48 -2.63 -5.41
CA ILE A 217 -0.78 -1.84 -4.39
C ILE A 217 0.40 -1.12 -5.05
N GLY A 218 0.28 0.19 -5.26
CA GLY A 218 1.39 1.04 -5.68
C GLY A 218 2.06 1.67 -4.46
N VAL A 219 3.37 1.55 -4.34
CA VAL A 219 4.15 2.04 -3.19
C VAL A 219 4.85 3.35 -3.54
N TYR A 220 4.77 4.35 -2.68
CA TYR A 220 5.42 5.65 -2.89
C TYR A 220 6.12 6.02 -1.60
N ILE A 221 7.41 6.35 -1.67
CA ILE A 221 8.21 6.65 -0.49
C ILE A 221 8.94 7.96 -0.73
N GLU A 222 8.90 8.85 0.25
CA GLU A 222 9.66 10.09 0.27
C GLU A 222 10.29 10.28 1.65
N PRO A 223 11.54 10.77 1.74
CA PRO A 223 12.08 11.17 3.03
C PRO A 223 11.27 12.34 3.60
N LEU A 224 11.26 12.46 4.92
CA LEU A 224 10.49 13.49 5.62
C LEU A 224 10.87 14.92 5.16
N ARG A 225 12.15 15.16 4.86
CA ARG A 225 12.65 16.45 4.31
C ARG A 225 12.08 16.83 2.95
N ALA A 226 11.59 15.87 2.16
CA ALA A 226 11.02 16.14 0.84
C ALA A 226 9.55 16.58 0.92
N LEU A 227 8.92 16.45 2.09
CA LEU A 227 7.55 16.91 2.30
C LEU A 227 7.50 18.42 2.57
N THR A 228 6.36 19.03 2.26
CA THR A 228 6.13 20.43 2.62
C THR A 228 5.97 20.58 4.13
N PRO A 229 6.32 21.73 4.73
CA PRO A 229 6.15 21.96 6.17
C PRO A 229 4.72 21.68 6.67
N ALA A 230 3.71 22.10 5.90
CA ALA A 230 2.30 21.83 6.22
C ALA A 230 1.99 20.32 6.27
N LEU A 231 2.60 19.53 5.37
CA LEU A 231 2.37 18.10 5.31
C LEU A 231 3.12 17.33 6.42
N VAL A 232 4.29 17.82 6.83
CA VAL A 232 5.02 17.35 8.01
C VAL A 232 4.19 17.59 9.28
N GLN A 233 3.58 18.76 9.41
CA GLN A 233 2.67 19.09 10.51
C GLN A 233 1.44 18.19 10.54
N ASP A 234 0.79 17.99 9.39
CA ASP A 234 -0.32 17.06 9.25
C ASP A 234 0.07 15.62 9.66
N LEU A 235 1.26 15.16 9.27
CA LEU A 235 1.75 13.83 9.63
C LEU A 235 2.01 13.70 11.14
N SER A 236 2.65 14.71 11.73
CA SER A 236 2.92 14.78 13.18
C SER A 236 1.61 14.70 13.99
N GLN A 237 0.56 15.39 13.55
CA GLN A 237 -0.76 15.28 14.18
C GLN A 237 -1.41 13.91 13.92
N ALA A 238 -1.31 13.40 12.69
CA ALA A 238 -1.96 12.17 12.29
C ALA A 238 -1.49 10.95 13.10
N VAL A 239 -0.18 10.83 13.38
CA VAL A 239 0.36 9.70 14.16
C VAL A 239 -0.25 9.59 15.57
N HIS A 240 -0.68 10.72 16.16
CA HIS A 240 -1.35 10.75 17.47
C HIS A 240 -2.81 10.29 17.42
N SER A 241 -3.45 10.34 16.24
CA SER A 241 -4.84 9.90 16.04
C SER A 241 -4.98 8.41 15.70
N VAL A 242 -3.86 7.70 15.49
CA VAL A 242 -3.84 6.26 15.26
C VAL A 242 -4.16 5.54 16.58
N PRO A 243 -5.09 4.56 16.61
CA PRO A 243 -5.35 3.78 17.82
C PRO A 243 -4.08 3.13 18.39
N GLN A 244 -3.95 3.10 19.72
CA GLN A 244 -2.71 2.74 20.40
C GLN A 244 -2.09 1.41 19.93
N GLU A 245 -2.88 0.34 19.84
CA GLU A 245 -2.37 -0.98 19.39
C GLU A 245 -1.81 -0.93 17.96
N GLU A 246 -2.49 -0.21 17.07
CA GLU A 246 -2.04 -0.03 15.69
C GLU A 246 -0.81 0.91 15.62
N ALA A 247 -0.74 1.91 16.49
CA ALA A 247 0.44 2.79 16.61
C ALA A 247 1.67 2.03 17.09
N ILE A 248 1.52 1.12 18.07
CA ILE A 248 2.59 0.23 18.54
C ILE A 248 3.03 -0.71 17.41
N ARG A 249 2.07 -1.34 16.71
CA ARG A 249 2.36 -2.23 15.58
C ARG A 249 3.12 -1.52 14.45
N ARG A 250 2.89 -0.23 14.26
CA ARG A 250 3.57 0.63 13.27
C ARG A 250 4.88 1.25 13.77
N GLY A 251 5.28 0.98 15.02
CA GLY A 251 6.50 1.53 15.60
C GLY A 251 6.43 3.02 15.94
N THR A 252 5.23 3.62 15.97
CA THR A 252 5.03 5.04 16.29
C THR A 252 5.74 5.52 17.56
N PRO A 253 5.76 4.76 18.68
CA PRO A 253 6.50 5.17 19.87
C PRO A 253 8.00 5.38 19.64
N GLY A 254 8.61 4.70 18.66
CA GLY A 254 10.05 4.78 18.38
C GLY A 254 10.48 6.05 17.63
N TYR A 255 9.56 6.74 16.94
CA TYR A 255 9.91 7.93 16.13
C TYR A 255 9.07 9.17 16.40
N ARG A 256 7.94 9.07 17.12
CA ARG A 256 6.98 10.18 17.23
C ARG A 256 7.57 11.46 17.80
N ASP A 257 8.52 11.36 18.74
CA ASP A 257 9.11 12.53 19.40
C ASP A 257 10.08 13.24 18.44
N ALA A 258 10.87 12.49 17.68
CA ALA A 258 11.75 13.02 16.64
C ALA A 258 10.96 13.64 15.47
N LEU A 259 9.85 13.01 15.07
CA LEU A 259 8.92 13.58 14.09
C LEU A 259 8.31 14.90 14.59
N ALA A 260 7.91 14.98 15.86
CA ALA A 260 7.37 16.21 16.45
C ALA A 260 8.42 17.32 16.47
N ALA A 261 9.64 17.03 16.93
CA ALA A 261 10.74 18.00 16.95
C ALA A 261 11.09 18.52 15.55
N TYR A 262 11.11 17.63 14.54
CA TYR A 262 11.32 18.03 13.16
C TYR A 262 10.18 18.89 12.61
N ALA A 263 8.93 18.55 12.95
CA ALA A 263 7.76 19.35 12.58
C ALA A 263 7.84 20.76 13.15
N ASP A 264 8.19 20.90 14.43
CA ASP A 264 8.35 22.18 15.12
C ASP A 264 9.47 23.02 14.50
N ALA A 265 10.60 22.41 14.14
CA ALA A 265 11.69 23.09 13.44
C ALA A 265 11.30 23.56 12.02
N CYS A 266 10.36 22.86 11.37
CA CYS A 266 9.82 23.23 10.06
C CYS A 266 8.77 24.36 10.15
N ALA A 267 8.19 24.61 11.33
CA ALA A 267 7.25 25.70 11.52
C ALA A 267 8.02 27.03 11.41
N VAL A 268 7.71 27.84 10.40
CA VAL A 268 8.28 29.18 10.25
C VAL A 268 8.01 29.96 11.54
N PRO A 269 9.01 30.65 12.13
CA PRO A 269 8.74 31.55 13.24
C PRO A 269 7.69 32.57 12.77
N THR A 270 6.54 32.63 13.44
CA THR A 270 5.69 33.80 13.35
C THR A 270 6.51 34.98 13.87
N GLU A 271 7.03 35.80 12.97
CA GLU A 271 7.55 37.12 13.34
C GLU A 271 6.40 37.88 14.01
N ASN A 272 6.63 38.24 15.28
CA ASN A 272 5.81 39.19 16.03
C ASN A 272 6.08 40.61 15.55
#